data_AF-A0A0J8FVV0-F1
#
_entry.id   AF-A0A0J8FVV0-F1
#
_cell.length_a   1.000
_cell.length_b   1.000
_cell.length_c   1.000
_cell.angle_alpha   90.00
_cell.angle_beta   90.00
_cell.angle_gamma   90.00
#
_symmetry.space_group_name_H-M   'P 1'
#
loop_
_entity.id
_entity.type
_entity.pdbx_description
1 polymer ?
#
loop_
_entity_poly.entity_id
_entity_poly.type
_entity_poly.pdbx_seq_one_letter_code
_entity_poly.pdbx_strand_id
1 'polypeptide(L)' 'MQRTRSNQIVELAQKAFKATVEIEDHVDEVTIYAVSMDAAWESAETRFSNGARVTRIRPLVAPNVDRFGVTL' A
#
# COMPACT_ATOMS: atom_id res chain seq x y z
N MET A 1 -12.88 -37.70 -6.83
CA MET A 1 -12.52 -36.39 -7.42
C MET A 1 -12.27 -35.39 -6.28
N GLN A 2 -11.02 -35.20 -5.86
CA GLN A 2 -10.65 -34.17 -4.88
C GLN A 2 -10.16 -32.95 -5.66
N ARG A 3 -10.85 -31.82 -5.49
CA ARG A 3 -10.41 -30.52 -6.02
C ARG A 3 -9.22 -30.06 -5.18
N THR A 4 -8.03 -30.07 -5.76
CA THR A 4 -6.82 -29.50 -5.17
C THR A 4 -7.10 -28.03 -4.87
N ARG A 5 -7.08 -27.65 -3.59
CA ARG A 5 -7.13 -26.24 -3.19
C ARG A 5 -5.92 -25.55 -3.81
N SER A 6 -6.15 -24.58 -4.69
CA SER A 6 -5.09 -23.71 -5.20
C SER A 6 -4.31 -23.15 -4.01
N ASN A 7 -3.02 -23.46 -3.93
CA ASN A 7 -2.11 -22.83 -2.98
C ASN A 7 -2.16 -21.32 -3.25
N GLN A 8 -2.88 -20.58 -2.41
CA GLN A 8 -2.83 -19.13 -2.41
C GLN A 8 -1.46 -18.77 -1.85
N ILE A 9 -0.50 -18.47 -2.72
CA ILE A 9 0.80 -17.95 -2.31
C ILE A 9 0.51 -16.62 -1.61
N VAL A 10 0.57 -16.60 -0.28
CA VAL A 10 0.50 -15.37 0.50
C VAL A 10 1.82 -14.65 0.25
N GLU A 11 1.79 -13.66 -0.61
CA GLU A 11 2.96 -12.83 -0.90
C GLU A 11 3.29 -12.00 0.35
N LEU A 12 4.35 -12.38 1.07
CA LEU A 12 4.81 -11.70 2.29
C LEU A 12 5.74 -10.50 2.00
N ALA A 13 5.90 -10.14 0.72
CA ALA A 13 6.72 -9.00 0.33
C ALA A 13 6.01 -7.68 0.71
N GLN A 14 6.76 -6.76 1.31
CA GLN A 14 6.24 -5.41 1.55
C GLN A 14 6.04 -4.70 0.20
N LYS A 15 4.86 -4.13 0.03
CA LYS A 15 4.45 -3.31 -1.10
C LYS A 15 4.27 -1.87 -0.63
N ALA A 16 4.48 -0.93 -1.54
CA ALA A 16 4.22 0.47 -1.27
C ALA A 16 2.74 0.80 -1.55
N PHE A 17 2.14 1.56 -0.64
CA PHE A 17 0.81 2.13 -0.75
C PHE A 17 0.92 3.64 -0.56
N LYS A 18 0.03 4.38 -1.18
CA LYS A 18 -0.12 5.81 -1.00
C LYS A 18 -1.38 6.08 -0.19
N ALA A 19 -1.21 6.71 0.96
CA ALA A 19 -2.31 7.11 1.85
C ALA A 19 -2.50 8.63 1.76
N THR A 20 -3.72 9.05 1.46
CA THR A 20 -4.15 10.44 1.53
C THR A 20 -4.54 10.76 2.96
N VAL A 21 -3.86 11.75 3.54
CA VAL A 21 -4.02 12.16 4.92
C VAL A 21 -4.38 13.64 4.95
N GLU A 22 -5.52 13.94 5.55
CA GLU A 22 -5.97 15.31 5.80
C GLU A 22 -5.56 15.72 7.21
N ILE A 23 -4.84 16.84 7.32
CA ILE A 23 -4.42 17.41 8.61
C ILE A 23 -4.76 18.90 8.57
N GLU A 24 -5.63 19.33 9.47
CA GLU A 24 -6.09 20.72 9.57
C GLU A 24 -6.52 21.32 8.20
N ASP A 25 -5.68 22.17 7.60
CA ASP A 25 -5.95 22.90 6.37
C ASP A 25 -5.25 22.32 5.12
N HIS A 26 -4.54 21.20 5.26
CA HIS A 26 -3.77 20.60 4.18
C HIS A 26 -4.06 19.11 3.95
N VAL A 27 -3.79 18.65 2.73
CA VAL A 27 -3.95 17.25 2.32
C VAL A 27 -2.65 16.76 1.74
N ASP A 28 -2.08 15.74 2.37
CA ASP A 28 -0.81 15.13 1.97
C ASP A 28 -0.99 13.69 1.49
N GLU A 29 -0.04 13.21 0.68
CA GLU A 29 0.03 11.81 0.28
C GLU A 29 1.33 11.16 0.80
N VAL A 30 1.19 10.25 1.77
CA VAL A 30 2.32 9.55 2.41
C VAL A 30 2.47 8.14 1.87
N THR A 31 3.68 7.59 1.92
CA THR A 31 3.94 6.20 1.54
C THR A 31 3.84 5.29 2.76
N ILE A 32 3.05 4.22 2.65
CA ILE A 32 2.92 3.15 3.66
C ILE A 32 3.47 1.86 3.07
N TYR A 33 4.33 1.17 3.80
CA TYR A 33 4.85 -0.15 3.41
C TYR A 33 4.10 -1.25 4.16
N ALA A 34 3.42 -2.13 3.44
CA ALA A 34 2.61 -3.19 4.03
C ALA A 34 2.52 -4.42 3.12
N VAL A 35 2.11 -5.56 3.64
CA VAL A 35 1.93 -6.80 2.85
C VAL A 35 0.57 -6.86 2.13
N SER A 36 -0.41 -6.09 2.59
CA SER A 36 -1.76 -6.04 2.04
C SER A 36 -2.38 -4.65 2.20
N MET A 37 -3.51 -4.41 1.51
CA MET A 37 -4.26 -3.15 1.65
C MET A 37 -4.80 -2.95 3.07
N ASP A 38 -5.35 -4.01 3.67
CA ASP A 38 -5.91 -3.94 5.03
C ASP A 38 -4.83 -3.61 6.06
N ALA A 39 -3.65 -4.23 5.94
CA ALA A 39 -2.51 -3.91 6.80
C ALA A 39 -2.00 -2.49 6.59
N ALA A 40 -2.06 -1.97 5.35
CA ALA A 40 -1.73 -0.57 5.07
C ALA A 40 -2.74 0.38 5.73
N TRP A 41 -4.03 0.01 5.74
CA TRP A 41 -5.10 0.79 6.37
C TRP A 41 -4.94 0.87 7.88
N GLU A 42 -4.80 -0.28 8.54
CA GLU A 42 -4.61 -0.35 9.99
C GLU A 42 -3.35 0.42 10.42
N SER A 43 -2.25 0.28 9.67
CA SER A 43 -1.01 1.01 9.93
C SER A 43 -1.19 2.52 9.80
N ALA A 44 -1.90 2.98 8.77
CA ALA A 44 -2.16 4.40 8.54
C ALA A 44 -3.06 4.98 9.64
N GLU A 45 -4.18 4.33 9.97
CA GLU A 45 -5.07 4.79 11.05
C GLU A 45 -4.35 4.85 12.40
N THR A 46 -3.57 3.83 12.73
CA THR A 46 -2.77 3.81 13.96
C THR A 46 -1.79 5.00 13.99
N ARG A 47 -1.08 5.24 12.88
CA ARG A 47 -0.04 6.27 12.80
C ARG A 47 -0.57 7.70 12.81
N PHE A 48 -1.77 7.92 12.26
CA PHE A 48 -2.40 9.23 12.09
C PHE A 48 -3.57 9.48 13.04
N SER A 49 -3.81 8.58 14.00
CA SER A 49 -4.88 8.66 15.01
C SER A 49 -4.99 9.98 15.79
N ASN A 50 -3.92 10.77 15.86
CA ASN A 50 -3.89 12.04 16.59
C ASN A 50 -3.92 13.24 15.64
N GLY A 51 -5.13 13.72 15.32
CA GLY A 51 -5.34 15.01 14.64
C GLY A 51 -5.25 14.97 13.11
N ALA A 52 -5.11 13.79 12.53
CA ALA A 52 -5.10 13.58 11.09
C ALA A 52 -6.14 12.53 10.68
N ARG A 53 -6.73 12.69 9.49
CA ARG A 53 -7.74 11.76 8.95
C ARG A 53 -7.22 11.09 7.69
N VAL A 54 -7.13 9.77 7.70
CA VAL A 54 -6.85 8.98 6.49
C VAL A 54 -8.14 8.89 5.68
N THR A 55 -8.15 9.39 4.45
CA THR A 55 -9.36 9.42 3.62
C THR A 55 -9.34 8.45 2.45
N ARG A 56 -8.15 8.02 2.03
CA ARG A 56 -7.98 7.07 0.92
C ARG A 56 -6.64 6.37 1.01
N ILE A 57 -6.61 5.09 0.66
CA ILE A 57 -5.37 4.35 0.40
C ILE A 57 -5.45 3.72 -0.99
N ARG A 58 -4.34 3.79 -1.73
CA ARG A 58 -4.19 3.16 -3.05
C ARG A 58 -2.86 2.41 -3.13
N PRO A 59 -2.76 1.30 -3.88
CA PRO A 59 -1.47 0.67 -4.09
C PRO A 59 -0.60 1.60 -4.97
N LEU A 60 0.69 1.71 -4.65
CA LEU A 60 1.63 2.39 -5.53
C LEU A 60 2.04 1.42 -6.64
N VAL A 61 1.58 1.71 -7.86
CA VAL A 61 2.00 0.97 -9.05
C VAL A 61 3.19 1.71 -9.65
N ALA A 62 4.39 1.30 -9.26
CA ALA A 62 5.63 1.76 -9.87
C ALA A 62 6.18 0.64 -10.76
N PRO A 63 6.21 0.80 -12.10
CA PRO A 63 6.85 -0.17 -12.96
C PRO A 63 8.35 -0.22 -12.62
N ASN A 64 8.89 -1.42 -12.46
CA ASN A 64 10.33 -1.59 -12.30
C ASN A 64 11.01 -1.22 -13.62
N VAL A 65 11.56 -0.01 -13.72
CA VAL A 65 12.23 0.49 -14.94
C VAL A 65 13.51 -0.27 -15.28
N ASP A 66 14.18 -0.85 -14.28
CA ASP A 66 15.36 -1.71 -14.50
C ASP A 66 14.99 -2.99 -15.26
N ARG A 67 13.74 -3.44 -15.13
CA ARG A 67 13.20 -4.57 -15.90
C ARG A 67 13.02 -4.23 -17.39
N PHE A 68 12.85 -2.95 -17.73
CA PHE A 68 12.56 -2.52 -19.09
C PHE A 68 13.78 -2.14 -19.93
N GLY A 69 15.00 -2.21 -19.36
CA GLY A 69 16.25 -2.22 -20.13
C GLY A 69 16.42 -1.08 -21.15
N VAL A 70 15.79 0.07 -20.92
CA VAL A 70 15.92 1.22 -21.82
C VAL A 70 17.17 1.99 -21.40
N THR A 71 18.27 1.74 -22.09
CA THR A 71 19.44 2.62 -22.08
C THR A 71 19.10 3.85 -22.93
N LEU A 72 19.25 5.05 -22.37
CA LEU A 72 19.12 6.34 -23.07
C LEU A 72 20.24 6.52 -24.10
#